data_AF-A0A6I2IZA5-F1
#
_entry.id   AF-A0A6I2IZA5-F1
#
_cell.length_a   1.000
_cell.length_b   1.000
_cell.length_c   1.000
_cell.angle_alpha   90.00
_cell.angle_beta   90.00
_cell.angle_gamma   90.00
#
_symmetry.space_group_name_H-M   'P 1'
#
loop_
_entity.id
_entity.type
_entity.pdbx_description
1 polymer ?
#
loop_
_entity_poly.entity_id
_entity_poly.type
_entity_poly.pdbx_seq_one_letter_code
_entity_poly.pdbx_strand_id
1 'polypeptide(L)'
;MQVTRSNIETQKGQAPSIDRIDADGKSKPVRFDGVDGDIMVDRKISVITTQKAKDQALRQSDDFKNNGMTGRWEVTTQTQANRVQKMFDELGIKNIEVKVVKE
;
A
#
# COMPACT_ATOMS: atom_id res chain seq x y z
N MET A 1 33.73 -9.38 -8.53
CA MET A 1 33.46 -8.91 -7.16
C MET A 1 32.05 -9.34 -6.80
N GLN A 2 31.93 -10.36 -5.97
CA GLN A 2 30.67 -10.95 -5.54
C GLN A 2 30.16 -10.13 -4.36
N VAL A 3 29.06 -9.39 -4.55
CA VAL A 3 28.44 -8.65 -3.45
C VAL A 3 27.50 -9.59 -2.73
N THR A 4 27.84 -9.87 -1.48
CA THR A 4 27.16 -10.73 -0.54
C THR A 4 25.68 -10.34 -0.42
N ARG A 5 24.76 -11.26 -0.72
CA ARG A 5 23.32 -11.10 -0.44
C ARG A 5 23.10 -11.25 1.06
N SER A 6 23.54 -10.28 1.83
CA SER A 6 23.21 -10.17 3.25
C SER A 6 21.94 -9.35 3.41
N ASN A 7 20.79 -10.02 3.35
CA ASN A 7 19.71 -9.78 4.33
C ASN A 7 18.76 -10.99 4.31
N ILE A 8 19.18 -12.00 5.05
CA ILE A 8 18.37 -13.14 5.46
C ILE A 8 17.48 -12.65 6.60
N GLU A 9 16.17 -12.84 6.48
CA GLU A 9 15.15 -12.69 7.55
C GLU A 9 14.97 -11.28 8.16
N THR A 10 13.73 -10.79 8.04
CA THR A 10 13.15 -9.65 8.75
C THR A 10 13.40 -9.67 10.27
N GLN A 11 14.54 -9.16 10.73
CA GLN A 11 14.79 -8.91 12.15
C GLN A 11 14.35 -7.48 12.53
N LYS A 12 13.08 -7.40 12.97
CA LYS A 12 12.50 -6.46 13.95
C LYS A 12 12.99 -5.00 13.96
N GLY A 13 12.11 -4.10 13.53
CA GLY A 13 12.02 -2.76 14.15
C GLY A 13 11.41 -1.64 13.30
N GLN A 14 11.47 -1.74 11.98
CA GLN A 14 10.99 -0.67 11.11
C GLN A 14 9.92 -1.20 10.16
N ALA A 15 8.69 -0.71 10.35
CA ALA A 15 7.65 -0.90 9.34
C ALA A 15 8.13 -0.27 8.03
N PRO A 16 7.97 -0.95 6.88
CA PRO A 16 8.35 -0.39 5.59
C PRO A 16 7.64 0.95 5.38
N SER A 17 8.35 1.92 4.80
CA SER A 17 7.81 3.25 4.59
C SER A 17 8.26 3.86 3.28
N ILE A 18 7.40 4.71 2.72
CA ILE A 18 7.73 5.60 1.60
C ILE A 18 7.65 7.05 2.05
N ASP A 19 8.39 7.90 1.36
CA ASP A 19 8.34 9.34 1.55
C ASP A 19 7.15 9.92 0.80
N ARG A 20 6.25 10.58 1.52
CA ARG A 20 5.20 11.43 0.93
C ARG A 20 5.60 12.88 1.02
N ILE A 21 5.58 13.57 -0.11
CA ILE A 21 5.71 15.02 -0.16
C ILE A 21 4.34 15.65 0.13
N ASP A 22 4.26 16.49 1.16
CA ASP A 22 3.06 17.26 1.45
C ASP A 22 2.94 18.53 0.58
N ALA A 23 1.83 19.24 0.73
CA ALA A 23 1.58 20.47 -0.04
C ALA A 23 2.62 21.58 0.21
N ASP A 24 3.34 21.53 1.33
CA ASP A 24 4.40 22.47 1.69
C ASP A 24 5.79 21.99 1.18
N GLY A 25 5.84 20.88 0.43
CA GLY A 25 7.07 20.29 -0.09
C GLY A 25 7.86 19.49 0.95
N LYS A 26 7.32 19.25 2.15
CA LYS A 26 8.00 18.50 3.20
C LYS A 26 7.75 17.01 3.04
N SER A 27 8.81 16.21 3.18
CA SER A 27 8.65 14.75 3.24
C SER A 27 8.10 14.31 4.59
N LYS A 28 7.11 13.42 4.55
CA LYS A 28 6.56 12.70 5.71
C LYS A 28 6.58 11.21 5.41
N PRO A 29 7.19 10.38 6.27
CA PRO A 29 7.19 8.94 6.07
C PRO A 29 5.79 8.36 6.29
N VAL A 30 5.33 7.55 5.34
CA VAL A 30 4.09 6.77 5.42
C VAL A 30 4.47 5.30 5.61
N ARG A 31 3.99 4.69 6.70
CA ARG A 31 4.30 3.30 7.04
C ARG A 31 3.24 2.34 6.48
N PHE A 32 3.68 1.13 6.15
CA PHE A 32 2.88 0.03 5.62
C PHE A 32 3.00 -1.21 6.51
N ASP A 33 2.07 -2.14 6.35
CA ASP A 33 2.03 -3.38 7.14
C ASP A 33 3.02 -4.43 6.63
N GLY A 34 3.54 -4.25 5.41
CA GLY A 34 4.51 -5.14 4.78
C GLY A 34 5.03 -4.60 3.45
N VAL A 35 5.97 -5.33 2.86
CA VAL A 35 6.53 -5.07 1.52
C VAL A 35 6.84 -6.40 0.83
N ASP A 36 6.54 -6.50 -0.46
CA ASP A 36 6.77 -7.66 -1.33
C ASP A 36 7.46 -7.17 -2.61
N GLY A 37 8.79 -7.15 -2.62
CA GLY A 37 9.56 -6.51 -3.69
C GLY A 37 9.28 -5.00 -3.76
N ASP A 38 8.76 -4.53 -4.90
CA ASP A 38 8.38 -3.13 -5.14
C ASP A 38 6.89 -2.84 -4.83
N ILE A 39 6.24 -3.76 -4.10
CA ILE A 39 4.83 -3.69 -3.73
C ILE A 39 4.71 -3.41 -2.24
N MET A 40 4.16 -2.24 -1.89
CA MET A 40 3.85 -1.89 -0.50
C MET A 40 2.50 -2.49 -0.08
N VAL A 41 2.48 -3.20 1.05
CA VAL A 41 1.32 -3.97 1.50
C VAL A 41 0.60 -3.28 2.66
N ASP A 42 -0.70 -3.07 2.52
CA ASP A 42 -1.60 -2.53 3.55
C ASP A 42 -2.70 -3.56 3.85
N ARG A 43 -2.72 -4.06 5.09
CA ARG A 43 -3.63 -5.11 5.56
C ARG A 43 -4.83 -4.47 6.24
N LYS A 44 -6.00 -4.62 5.63
CA LYS A 44 -7.26 -4.06 6.14
C LYS A 44 -8.19 -5.16 6.65
N ILE A 45 -8.42 -5.16 7.95
CA ILE A 45 -9.39 -6.05 8.63
C ILE A 45 -10.81 -5.78 8.12
N SER A 46 -11.12 -4.52 7.84
CA SER A 46 -12.39 -4.10 7.24
C SER A 46 -12.23 -2.84 6.41
N VAL A 47 -12.79 -2.87 5.20
CA VAL A 47 -12.89 -1.69 4.33
C VAL A 47 -14.32 -1.20 4.32
N ILE A 48 -14.49 0.06 4.72
CA ILE A 48 -15.73 0.82 4.56
C ILE A 48 -15.47 1.86 3.47
N THR A 49 -16.31 1.87 2.43
CA THR A 49 -16.23 2.79 1.27
C THR A 49 -16.70 4.20 1.64
N THR A 50 -16.09 4.78 2.67
CA THR A 50 -16.31 6.18 3.08
C THR A 50 -15.47 7.12 2.22
N GLN A 51 -15.80 8.41 2.21
CA GLN A 51 -14.97 9.42 1.54
C GLN A 51 -13.52 9.39 2.02
N LYS A 52 -13.31 9.20 3.34
CA LYS A 52 -11.97 9.06 3.93
C LYS A 52 -11.17 7.90 3.34
N ALA A 53 -11.80 6.76 3.07
CA ALA A 53 -11.15 5.61 2.46
C ALA A 53 -10.78 5.89 1.00
N LYS A 54 -11.65 6.60 0.26
CA LYS A 54 -11.37 7.07 -1.10
C LYS A 54 -10.17 8.02 -1.13
N ASP A 55 -10.16 9.02 -0.25
CA ASP A 55 -9.07 9.98 -0.14
C ASP A 55 -7.75 9.31 0.29
N GLN A 56 -7.82 8.25 1.09
CA GLN A 56 -6.64 7.46 1.45
C GLN A 56 -6.09 6.68 0.25
N ALA A 57 -6.97 6.04 -0.52
CA ALA A 57 -6.58 5.28 -1.71
C ALA A 57 -5.93 6.19 -2.78
N LEU A 58 -6.51 7.37 -3.02
CA LEU A 58 -5.95 8.36 -3.94
C LEU A 58 -4.54 8.81 -3.50
N ARG A 59 -4.40 9.21 -2.24
CA ARG A 59 -3.10 9.64 -1.70
C ARG A 59 -2.04 8.53 -1.80
N GLN A 60 -2.38 7.31 -1.40
CA GLN A 60 -1.45 6.18 -1.52
C GLN A 60 -1.07 5.92 -2.98
N SER A 61 -2.03 5.97 -3.90
CA SER A 61 -1.77 5.82 -5.33
C SER A 61 -0.73 6.83 -5.82
N ASP A 62 -0.86 8.10 -5.43
CA ASP A 62 0.07 9.15 -5.85
C ASP A 62 1.44 9.01 -5.17
N ASP A 63 1.46 8.67 -3.87
CA ASP A 63 2.69 8.40 -3.13
C ASP A 63 3.48 7.25 -3.79
N PHE A 64 2.80 6.16 -4.19
CA PHE A 64 3.44 5.05 -4.89
C PHE A 64 4.02 5.46 -6.24
N LYS A 65 3.26 6.21 -7.07
CA LYS A 65 3.76 6.69 -8.37
C LYS A 65 5.01 7.55 -8.21
N ASN A 66 5.01 8.46 -7.24
CA ASN A 66 6.14 9.36 -6.99
C ASN A 66 7.39 8.62 -6.51
N ASN A 67 7.22 7.46 -5.87
CA ASN A 67 8.31 6.63 -5.38
C ASN A 67 8.67 5.47 -6.33
N GLY A 68 8.05 5.38 -7.51
CA GLY A 68 8.27 4.27 -8.46
C GLY A 68 7.80 2.91 -7.94
N MET A 69 6.84 2.90 -7.01
CA MET A 69 6.31 1.70 -6.36
C MET A 69 4.87 1.44 -6.79
N THR A 70 4.34 0.31 -6.33
CA THR A 70 2.90 -0.02 -6.39
C THR A 70 2.40 -0.44 -5.01
N GLY A 71 1.08 -0.49 -4.86
CA GLY A 71 0.43 -0.92 -3.62
C GLY A 71 -0.27 -2.26 -3.76
N ARG A 72 -0.51 -2.92 -2.62
CA ARG A 72 -1.46 -4.02 -2.50
C ARG A 72 -2.28 -3.86 -1.22
N TRP A 73 -3.59 -3.82 -1.38
CA TRP A 73 -4.53 -3.90 -0.26
C TRP A 73 -4.92 -5.35 -0.03
N GLU A 74 -4.58 -5.86 1.14
CA GLU A 74 -4.97 -7.19 1.59
C GLU A 74 -6.22 -7.10 2.46
N VAL A 75 -7.24 -7.88 2.12
CA VAL A 75 -8.54 -7.89 2.80
C VAL A 75 -8.93 -9.32 3.18
N THR A 76 -9.80 -9.47 4.18
CA THR A 76 -10.13 -10.78 4.77
C THR A 76 -11.20 -11.55 3.99
N THR A 77 -11.97 -10.87 3.13
CA THR A 77 -13.09 -11.49 2.40
C THR A 77 -13.22 -11.02 0.96
N GLN A 78 -13.78 -11.88 0.10
CA GLN A 78 -14.06 -11.53 -1.29
C GLN A 78 -15.07 -10.37 -1.41
N THR A 79 -16.04 -10.28 -0.50
CA THR A 79 -17.00 -9.17 -0.48
C THR A 79 -16.30 -7.82 -0.26
N GLN A 80 -15.30 -7.77 0.62
CA GLN A 80 -14.48 -6.57 0.79
C GLN A 80 -13.62 -6.30 -0.44
N ALA A 81 -13.02 -7.33 -1.03
CA ALA A 81 -12.22 -7.17 -2.25
C ALA A 81 -13.05 -6.56 -3.39
N ASN A 82 -14.27 -7.04 -3.60
CA ASN A 82 -15.17 -6.50 -4.63
C ASN A 82 -15.52 -5.02 -4.36
N ARG A 83 -15.72 -4.64 -3.09
CA ARG A 83 -15.97 -3.24 -2.70
C ARG A 83 -14.76 -2.35 -2.96
N VAL A 84 -13.56 -2.81 -2.61
CA VAL A 84 -12.31 -2.08 -2.85
C VAL A 84 -12.07 -1.94 -4.35
N GLN A 85 -12.21 -3.03 -5.11
CA GLN A 85 -12.02 -3.01 -6.56
C GLN A 85 -12.97 -2.00 -7.21
N LYS A 86 -14.26 -2.05 -6.88
CA LYS A 86 -15.23 -1.06 -7.38
C LYS A 86 -14.83 0.37 -7.02
N MET A 87 -14.37 0.60 -5.78
CA MET A 87 -13.90 1.92 -5.35
C MET A 87 -12.66 2.37 -6.14
N PHE A 88 -11.71 1.49 -6.40
CA PHE A 88 -10.53 1.80 -7.21
C PHE A 88 -10.90 2.10 -8.66
N ASP A 89 -11.83 1.34 -9.24
CA ASP A 89 -12.35 1.56 -10.58
C ASP A 89 -13.04 2.94 -10.68
N GLU A 90 -13.89 3.28 -9.70
CA GLU A 90 -14.54 4.61 -9.59
C GLU A 90 -13.53 5.76 -9.50
N LEU A 91 -12.37 5.53 -8.87
CA LEU A 91 -11.31 6.53 -8.67
C LEU A 91 -10.25 6.51 -9.77
N GLY A 92 -10.31 5.57 -10.71
CA GLY A 92 -9.29 5.38 -11.75
C GLY A 92 -7.93 4.90 -11.22
N ILE A 93 -7.89 4.27 -10.05
CA ILE A 93 -6.67 3.76 -9.42
C ILE A 93 -6.29 2.42 -10.06
N LYS A 94 -5.08 2.32 -10.61
CA LYS A 94 -4.57 1.13 -11.33
C LYS A 94 -3.27 0.56 -10.78
N ASN A 95 -2.62 1.29 -9.88
CA ASN A 95 -1.33 0.96 -9.30
C ASN A 95 -1.44 0.41 -7.87
N ILE A 96 -2.66 0.04 -7.44
CA ILE A 96 -2.92 -0.65 -6.18
C ILE A 96 -3.72 -1.91 -6.50
N GLU A 97 -3.14 -3.07 -6.21
CA GLU A 97 -3.80 -4.37 -6.34
C GLU A 97 -4.69 -4.67 -5.12
N VAL A 98 -5.69 -5.52 -5.30
CA VAL A 98 -6.52 -6.04 -4.21
C VAL A 98 -6.32 -7.55 -4.11
N LYS A 99 -6.00 -8.04 -2.91
CA LYS A 99 -5.80 -9.48 -2.66
C LYS A 99 -6.60 -9.91 -1.44
N VAL A 100 -7.30 -11.04 -1.55
CA VAL A 100 -7.94 -11.67 -0.39
C VAL A 100 -6.90 -12.54 0.31
N VAL A 101 -6.69 -12.29 1.60
CA VAL A 101 -5.82 -13.10 2.45
C VAL A 101 -6.69 -13.66 3.57
N LYS A 102 -6.68 -15.00 3.71
CA LYS A 102 -7.33 -15.66 4.84
C LYS A 102 -6.43 -15.50 6.07
N GLU A 103 -7.05 -15.21 7.20
CA GLU A 103 -6.38 -15.31 8.51
C GLU A 103 -5.94 -16.76 8.78
#